data_AF-A0A7S1LPG0-F1
#
_entry.id   AF-A0A7S1LPG0-F1
#
_cell.length_a   1.000
_cell.length_b   1.000
_cell.length_c   1.000
_cell.angle_alpha   90.00
_cell.angle_beta   90.00
_cell.angle_gamma   90.00
#
_symmetry.space_group_name_H-M   'P 1'
#
loop_
_entity.id
_entity.type
_entity.pdbx_description
1 polymer ?
#
loop_
_entity_poly.entity_id
_entity_poly.type
_entity_poly.pdbx_seq_one_letter_code
_entity_poly.pdbx_strand_id
1 'polypeptide(L)'
;VDVSIERLSKRGQLDLKLEGQASGPAPEPEPAPEPGSRPGGDPSRSKSKLHGVVKNVGLPLAYADSMLKNGYDSVQLLRDLNSQEWAEMKEVCGIRPSDAAKLRIALGKS
;
A
#
# COMPACT_ATOMS: atom_id res chain seq x y z
N VAL A 1 45.32 7.63 -12.99
CA VAL A 1 45.35 6.21 -12.59
C VAL A 1 43.94 5.67 -12.69
N ASP A 2 43.89 4.49 -13.28
CA ASP A 2 42.81 3.89 -14.04
C ASP A 2 41.74 3.20 -13.17
N VAL A 3 40.54 3.07 -13.72
CA VAL A 3 39.35 2.42 -13.17
C VAL A 3 39.58 0.91 -13.03
N SER A 4 39.07 0.27 -11.97
CA SER A 4 38.71 -1.17 -12.00
C SER A 4 37.83 -1.54 -10.80
N ILE A 5 36.51 -1.56 -11.03
CA ILE A 5 35.54 -2.24 -10.15
C ILE A 5 35.49 -3.69 -10.62
N GLU A 6 36.13 -4.60 -9.89
CA GLU A 6 36.07 -6.03 -10.14
C GLU A 6 35.14 -6.67 -9.09
N ARG A 7 33.90 -6.94 -9.48
CA ARG A 7 33.01 -7.88 -8.77
C ARG A 7 32.39 -8.83 -9.78
N LEU A 8 33.16 -9.84 -10.14
CA LEU A 8 32.74 -10.93 -11.02
C LEU A 8 32.39 -12.19 -10.21
N SER A 9 31.09 -12.45 -10.13
CA SER A 9 30.42 -13.74 -10.35
C SER A 9 31.20 -15.03 -10.00
N LYS A 10 30.89 -15.64 -8.85
CA LYS A 10 31.12 -17.07 -8.63
C LYS A 10 29.79 -17.82 -8.56
N ARG A 11 29.46 -18.46 -9.67
CA ARG A 11 28.40 -19.47 -9.81
C ARG A 11 28.74 -20.66 -8.90
N GLY A 12 27.83 -20.94 -7.97
CA GLY A 12 27.84 -22.16 -7.18
C GLY A 12 27.54 -23.37 -8.07
N GLN A 13 28.41 -24.35 -7.94
CA GLN A 13 28.55 -25.60 -8.66
C GLN A 13 27.36 -26.53 -8.43
N LEU A 14 26.88 -27.14 -9.52
CA LEU A 14 25.93 -28.24 -9.53
C LEU A 14 26.67 -29.52 -9.11
N ASP A 15 26.16 -30.26 -8.13
CA ASP A 15 26.50 -31.67 -7.97
C ASP A 15 25.22 -32.49 -7.88
N LEU A 16 25.12 -33.39 -8.86
CA LEU A 16 24.02 -34.29 -9.15
C LEU A 16 24.21 -35.52 -8.25
N LYS A 17 23.24 -35.85 -7.39
CA LYS A 17 23.14 -37.21 -6.82
C LYS A 17 21.76 -37.78 -7.07
N LEU A 18 21.74 -38.66 -8.07
CA LEU A 18 20.61 -39.42 -8.59
C LEU A 18 20.73 -40.86 -8.08
N GLU A 19 20.00 -41.21 -7.02
CA GLU A 19 19.69 -42.59 -6.59
C GLU A 19 18.34 -42.48 -5.84
N GLY A 20 17.28 -43.25 -6.00
CA GLY A 20 16.97 -44.44 -6.78
C GLY A 20 15.70 -45.05 -6.16
N GLN A 21 14.72 -45.40 -7.00
CA GLN A 21 13.70 -46.44 -6.81
C GLN A 21 12.39 -46.17 -6.01
N ALA A 22 11.35 -46.81 -6.52
CA ALA A 22 9.92 -46.51 -6.40
C ALA A 22 9.15 -47.45 -5.45
N SER A 23 8.01 -46.99 -4.92
CA SER A 23 6.78 -47.76 -4.62
C SER A 23 5.64 -46.80 -4.25
N GLY A 24 4.47 -46.92 -4.90
CA GLY A 24 3.34 -45.94 -4.90
C GLY A 24 2.43 -45.92 -3.65
N PRO A 25 1.13 -45.54 -3.72
CA PRO A 25 0.37 -44.83 -4.77
C PRO A 25 0.08 -43.35 -4.41
N ALA A 26 -0.42 -42.59 -5.39
CA ALA A 26 -0.67 -41.15 -5.32
C ALA A 26 -1.79 -40.73 -4.32
N PRO A 27 -1.63 -39.61 -3.60
CA PRO A 27 -2.72 -38.71 -3.30
C PRO A 27 -2.77 -37.59 -4.37
N GLU A 28 -3.76 -37.63 -5.25
CA GLU A 28 -4.38 -36.41 -5.76
C GLU A 28 -5.62 -36.17 -4.88
N PRO A 29 -6.14 -34.95 -4.67
CA PRO A 29 -5.71 -33.65 -5.20
C PRO A 29 -5.53 -32.58 -4.10
N GLU A 30 -4.69 -31.57 -4.33
CA GLU A 30 -5.09 -30.22 -3.89
C GLU A 30 -4.93 -29.24 -5.05
N PRO A 31 -5.97 -28.41 -5.28
CA PRO A 31 -6.05 -27.51 -6.42
C PRO A 31 -4.98 -26.43 -6.33
N ALA A 32 -4.67 -25.85 -7.48
CA ALA A 32 -3.90 -24.62 -7.62
C ALA A 32 -4.25 -23.63 -6.49
N PRO A 33 -3.29 -22.82 -5.98
CA PRO A 33 -3.70 -21.59 -5.35
C PRO A 33 -4.43 -20.80 -6.45
N GLU A 34 -5.76 -20.86 -6.41
CA GLU A 34 -6.62 -19.94 -7.14
C GLU A 34 -6.07 -18.53 -6.90
N PRO A 35 -6.21 -17.61 -7.87
CA PRO A 35 -5.86 -16.22 -7.63
C PRO A 35 -6.73 -15.78 -6.46
N GLY A 36 -6.10 -15.77 -5.29
CA GLY A 36 -6.59 -15.06 -4.14
C GLY A 36 -6.67 -13.63 -4.60
N SER A 37 -7.82 -13.29 -5.16
CA SER A 37 -8.49 -12.05 -4.95
C SER A 37 -8.70 -11.96 -3.43
N ARG A 38 -7.59 -11.85 -2.67
CA ARG A 38 -7.57 -10.85 -1.63
C ARG A 38 -8.15 -9.64 -2.35
N PRO A 39 -9.24 -9.03 -1.87
CA PRO A 39 -9.28 -7.59 -1.96
C PRO A 39 -8.07 -7.14 -1.12
N GLY A 40 -6.85 -7.29 -1.67
CA GLY A 40 -5.87 -6.26 -1.54
C GLY A 40 -6.61 -5.09 -2.13
N GLY A 41 -7.28 -4.33 -1.26
CA GLY A 41 -7.69 -2.99 -1.58
C GLY A 41 -6.40 -2.38 -2.04
N ASP A 42 -6.23 -2.38 -3.37
CA ASP A 42 -5.00 -1.99 -4.01
C ASP A 42 -4.73 -0.61 -3.42
N PRO A 43 -3.66 -0.46 -2.60
CA PRO A 43 -3.45 0.80 -1.93
C PRO A 43 -3.31 1.90 -2.99
N SER A 44 -2.92 1.55 -4.23
CA SER A 44 -2.92 2.46 -5.38
C SER A 44 -4.30 3.04 -5.70
N ARG A 45 -5.39 2.26 -5.67
CA ARG A 45 -6.76 2.76 -5.96
C ARG A 45 -7.29 3.67 -4.86
N SER A 46 -7.04 3.36 -3.59
CA SER A 46 -7.44 4.20 -2.44
C SER A 46 -6.59 5.48 -2.37
N LYS A 47 -5.27 5.38 -2.59
CA LYS A 47 -4.34 6.52 -2.74
C LYS A 47 -4.78 7.47 -3.84
N SER A 48 -5.15 6.93 -5.00
CA SER A 48 -5.61 7.72 -6.16
C SER A 48 -6.86 8.54 -5.84
N LYS A 49 -7.79 7.98 -5.04
CA LYS A 49 -8.99 8.70 -4.60
C LYS A 49 -8.69 9.79 -3.58
N LEU A 50 -7.84 9.53 -2.59
CA LEU A 50 -7.48 10.52 -1.56
C LEU A 50 -6.71 11.71 -2.17
N HIS A 51 -5.70 11.42 -3.01
CA HIS A 51 -4.99 12.44 -3.77
C HIS A 51 -5.95 13.23 -4.68
N GLY A 52 -6.91 12.55 -5.30
CA GLY A 52 -7.94 13.18 -6.12
C GLY A 52 -8.79 14.19 -5.34
N VAL A 53 -9.25 13.83 -4.14
CA VAL A 53 -10.02 14.73 -3.26
C VAL A 53 -9.17 15.92 -2.84
N VAL A 54 -7.97 15.70 -2.31
CA VAL A 54 -7.07 16.77 -1.85
C VAL A 54 -6.74 17.74 -2.99
N LYS A 55 -6.46 17.22 -4.19
CA LYS A 55 -6.22 18.03 -5.38
C LYS A 55 -7.45 18.82 -5.83
N ASN A 56 -8.65 18.23 -5.79
CA ASN A 56 -9.90 18.92 -6.17
C ASN A 56 -10.19 20.14 -5.29
N VAL A 57 -9.79 20.07 -4.02
CA VAL A 57 -9.95 21.15 -3.04
C VAL A 57 -8.84 22.21 -3.16
N GLY A 58 -7.84 21.98 -4.01
CA GLY A 58 -6.68 22.85 -4.15
C GLY A 58 -5.73 22.77 -2.96
N LEU A 59 -5.72 21.64 -2.25
CA LEU A 59 -4.82 21.43 -1.11
C LEU A 59 -3.50 20.79 -1.54
N PRO A 60 -2.42 20.99 -0.76
CA PRO A 60 -1.13 20.34 -1.02
C PRO A 60 -1.25 18.81 -1.01
N LEU A 61 -0.69 18.14 -2.02
CA LEU A 61 -0.62 16.66 -2.05
C LEU A 61 0.14 16.09 -0.85
N ALA A 62 1.00 16.89 -0.20
CA ALA A 62 1.65 16.54 1.06
C ALA A 62 0.65 16.18 2.17
N TYR A 63 -0.55 16.77 2.19
CA TYR A 63 -1.59 16.39 3.16
C TYR A 63 -2.14 14.99 2.87
N ALA A 64 -2.36 14.65 1.60
CA ALA A 64 -2.77 13.30 1.23
C ALA A 64 -1.69 12.27 1.60
N ASP A 65 -0.42 12.59 1.38
CA ASP A 65 0.71 11.73 1.73
C ASP A 65 0.86 11.55 3.25
N SER A 66 0.71 12.62 4.04
CA SER A 66 0.65 12.54 5.51
C SER A 66 -0.51 11.70 6.01
N MET A 67 -1.71 11.85 5.42
CA MET A 67 -2.87 11.02 5.75
C MET A 67 -2.57 9.54 5.49
N LEU A 68 -2.03 9.22 4.32
CA LEU A 68 -1.65 7.86 3.94
C LEU A 68 -0.61 7.24 4.89
N LYS A 69 0.40 8.02 5.29
CA LYS A 69 1.42 7.60 6.26
C LYS A 69 0.85 7.26 7.63
N ASN A 70 -0.22 7.96 8.03
CA ASN A 70 -0.88 7.76 9.32
C ASN A 70 -2.07 6.78 9.25
N GLY A 71 -2.24 6.05 8.13
CA GLY A 71 -3.29 5.06 7.97
C GLY A 71 -4.66 5.62 7.58
N TYR A 72 -4.73 6.90 7.24
CA TYR A 72 -5.93 7.52 6.66
C TYR A 72 -5.96 7.35 5.14
N ASP A 73 -5.95 6.10 4.66
CA ASP A 73 -5.80 5.79 3.24
C ASP A 73 -7.09 5.82 2.42
N SER A 74 -8.24 5.94 3.09
CA SER A 74 -9.55 5.91 2.45
C SER A 74 -10.36 7.17 2.71
N VAL A 75 -10.94 7.70 1.63
CA VAL A 75 -11.92 8.79 1.67
C VAL A 75 -13.14 8.43 2.53
N GLN A 76 -13.52 7.15 2.54
CA GLN A 76 -14.63 6.67 3.35
C GLN A 76 -14.30 6.75 4.84
N LEU A 77 -13.10 6.31 5.24
CA LEU A 77 -12.62 6.45 6.61
C LEU A 77 -12.67 7.91 7.05
N LEU A 78 -12.14 8.83 6.24
CA LEU A 78 -12.19 10.28 6.53
C LEU A 78 -13.62 10.82 6.71
N ARG A 79 -14.58 10.28 5.95
CA ARG A 79 -15.99 10.63 6.07
C ARG A 79 -16.58 10.12 7.39
N ASP A 80 -16.25 8.89 7.77
CA ASP A 80 -16.74 8.23 8.97
C ASP A 80 -16.11 8.73 10.28
N LEU A 81 -14.94 9.39 10.23
CA LEU A 81 -14.30 9.95 11.44
C LEU A 81 -15.23 10.85 12.25
N ASN A 82 -15.30 10.68 13.56
CA ASN A 82 -16.05 11.57 14.43
C ASN A 82 -15.32 12.92 14.67
N SER A 83 -15.90 13.83 15.45
CA SER A 83 -15.30 15.16 15.70
C SER A 83 -13.96 15.12 16.42
N GLN A 84 -13.76 14.15 17.33
CA GLN A 84 -12.51 13.94 18.05
C GLN A 84 -11.45 13.35 17.12
N GLU A 85 -11.78 12.27 16.40
CA GLU A 85 -10.85 11.66 15.43
C GLU A 85 -10.42 12.65 14.33
N TRP A 86 -11.33 13.55 13.92
CA TRP A 86 -10.99 14.64 13.01
C TRP A 86 -10.00 15.64 13.63
N ALA A 87 -10.13 15.95 14.93
CA ALA A 87 -9.20 16.83 15.62
C ALA A 87 -7.80 16.21 15.63
N GLU A 88 -7.70 14.94 16.05
CA GLU A 88 -6.46 14.18 16.10
C GLU A 88 -5.83 14.04 14.71
N MET A 89 -6.63 13.69 13.69
CA MET A 89 -6.15 13.55 12.31
C MET A 89 -5.51 14.85 11.80
N LYS A 90 -6.09 16.02 12.09
CA LYS A 90 -5.52 17.31 11.68
C LYS A 90 -4.19 17.60 12.37
N GLU A 91 -4.09 17.27 13.66
CA GLU A 91 -2.85 17.45 14.44
C GLU A 91 -1.75 16.50 13.92
N VAL A 92 -2.08 15.22 13.78
CA VAL A 92 -1.16 14.17 13.30
C VAL A 92 -0.70 14.43 11.87
N CYS A 93 -1.60 14.86 10.99
CA CYS A 93 -1.27 15.15 9.59
C CYS A 93 -0.76 16.58 9.36
N GLY A 94 -0.72 17.44 10.39
CA GLY A 94 -0.30 18.84 10.30
C GLY A 94 -1.17 19.70 9.37
N ILE A 95 -2.47 19.39 9.28
CA ILE A 95 -3.40 20.09 8.39
C ILE A 95 -3.92 21.35 9.07
N ARG A 96 -3.83 22.49 8.38
CA ARG A 96 -4.33 23.75 8.91
C ARG A 96 -5.86 23.69 9.11
N PRO A 97 -6.42 24.34 10.15
CA PRO A 97 -7.86 24.34 10.39
C PRO A 97 -8.70 24.78 9.18
N SER A 98 -8.24 25.82 8.47
CA SER A 98 -8.90 26.33 7.26
C SER A 98 -8.91 25.32 6.12
N ASP A 99 -7.85 24.53 5.96
CA ASP A 99 -7.74 23.54 4.90
C ASP A 99 -8.50 22.26 5.25
N ALA A 100 -8.50 21.88 6.52
CA ALA A 100 -9.31 20.77 7.01
C ALA A 100 -10.82 21.05 6.87
N ALA A 101 -11.25 22.31 7.04
CA ALA A 101 -12.63 22.71 6.77
C ALA A 101 -13.00 22.49 5.29
N LYS A 102 -12.15 22.91 4.36
CA LYS A 102 -12.37 22.67 2.93
C LYS A 102 -12.39 21.18 2.60
N LEU A 103 -11.49 20.40 3.19
CA LEU A 103 -11.46 18.94 3.02
C LEU A 103 -12.76 18.30 3.54
N ARG A 104 -13.24 18.73 4.71
CA ARG A 104 -14.49 18.22 5.30
C ARG A 104 -15.72 18.50 4.43
N ILE A 105 -15.79 19.70 3.84
CA ILE A 105 -16.83 20.07 2.86
C ILE A 105 -16.73 19.16 1.63
N ALA A 106 -15.52 18.97 1.09
CA ALA A 106 -15.31 18.13 -0.09
C ALA A 106 -15.61 16.65 0.13
N LEU A 107 -15.49 16.17 1.37
CA LEU A 107 -15.86 14.81 1.76
C LEU A 107 -17.39 14.61 1.89
N GLY A 108 -18.17 15.70 1.84
CA GLY A 108 -19.63 15.68 1.92
C GLY A 108 -20.17 15.66 3.35
N LYS A 109 -19.38 16.08 4.35
CA LYS A 109 -19.86 16.24 5.73
C LYS A 109 -20.45 17.65 5.86
N SER A 110 -21.70 17.81 5.43
CA SER A 110 -22.48 19.03 5.64
C SER A 110 -23.26 18.96 6.94
#